data_AF-A0A2V2RH23-F1
#
_entry.id   AF-A0A2V2RH23-F1
#
_cell.length_a   1.000
_cell.length_b   1.000
_cell.length_c   1.000
_cell.angle_alpha   90.00
_cell.angle_beta   90.00
_cell.angle_gamma   90.00
#
_symmetry.space_group_name_H-M   'P 1'
#
loop_
_entity.id
_entity.type
_entity.pdbx_description
1 polymer ?
#
loop_
_entity_poly.entity_id
_entity_poly.type
_entity_poly.pdbx_seq_one_letter_code
_entity_poly.pdbx_strand_id
1 'polypeptide(L)'
;FHGDLEGTSKGQMLGAMTAVPGSGAGVALELFSGTLNGKHGSFILQHKSTMQNGAYHMDITVVPDSGTDEFTGISGVMQIIIENNKHRYEFEYTLTPPNAH
;
A
#
# COMPACT_ATOMS: atom_id res chain seq x y z
N PHE A 1 4.21 2.04 -10.48
CA PHE A 1 3.50 0.75 -10.64
C PHE A 1 3.34 0.48 -12.12
N HIS A 2 3.42 -0.80 -12.55
CA HIS A 2 3.26 -1.20 -13.96
C HIS A 2 2.43 -2.48 -14.02
N GLY A 3 1.56 -2.61 -15.03
CA GLY A 3 0.56 -3.69 -15.14
C GLY A 3 -0.85 -3.16 -14.86
N ASP A 4 -1.68 -3.95 -14.20
CA ASP A 4 -3.08 -3.60 -13.90
C ASP A 4 -3.22 -2.37 -13.00
N LEU A 5 -2.21 -2.10 -12.17
CA LEU A 5 -2.03 -0.86 -11.41
C LEU A 5 -0.91 -0.05 -12.07
N GLU A 6 -1.26 1.08 -12.68
CA GLU A 6 -0.31 1.97 -13.36
C GLU A 6 -0.39 3.36 -12.75
N GLY A 7 0.76 3.95 -12.44
CA GLY A 7 0.80 5.28 -11.85
C GLY A 7 1.96 5.49 -10.89
N THR A 8 1.86 6.59 -10.16
CA THR A 8 2.88 7.04 -9.21
C THR A 8 2.34 7.07 -7.80
N SER A 9 3.20 6.80 -6.82
CA SER A 9 2.91 7.04 -5.40
C SER A 9 3.95 8.00 -4.84
N LYS A 10 3.50 8.90 -3.95
CA LYS A 10 4.37 9.79 -3.18
C LYS A 10 3.95 9.73 -1.73
N GLY A 11 4.92 9.58 -0.84
CA GLY A 11 4.65 9.45 0.58
C GLY A 11 5.84 9.83 1.43
N GLN A 12 5.64 9.71 2.73
CA GLN A 12 6.69 9.84 3.72
C GLN A 12 6.70 8.60 4.60
N MET A 13 7.90 8.14 4.91
CA MET A 13 8.12 7.01 5.80
C MET A 13 8.92 7.48 7.01
N LEU A 14 8.49 7.06 8.20
CA LEU A 14 9.25 7.17 9.43
C LEU A 14 9.71 5.77 9.82
N GLY A 15 11.00 5.64 10.09
CA GLY A 15 11.63 4.39 10.52
C GLY A 15 12.42 4.57 11.79
N ALA A 16 12.43 3.55 12.64
CA ALA A 16 13.25 3.49 13.83
C ALA A 16 13.89 2.10 13.95
N MET A 17 15.20 2.08 14.20
CA MET A 17 15.92 0.88 14.59
C MET A 17 16.13 0.91 16.10
N THR A 18 16.05 -0.26 16.73
CA THR A 18 16.34 -0.38 18.16
C THR A 18 17.81 -0.69 18.39
N ALA A 19 18.24 -0.71 19.66
CA ALA A 19 19.57 -1.19 20.02
C ALA A 19 19.75 -2.70 19.78
N VAL A 20 18.65 -3.46 19.62
CA VAL A 20 18.69 -4.90 19.33
C VAL A 20 18.86 -5.10 17.83
N PRO A 21 19.95 -5.75 17.37
CA PRO A 21 20.16 -6.02 15.96
C PRO A 21 18.97 -6.76 15.33
N GLY A 22 18.55 -6.32 14.15
CA GLY A 22 17.41 -6.92 13.44
C GLY A 22 16.04 -6.62 14.03
N SER A 23 15.92 -5.64 14.95
CA SER A 23 14.65 -5.18 15.50
C SER A 23 14.40 -3.69 15.23
N GLY A 24 13.20 -3.38 14.77
CA GLY A 24 12.82 -2.03 14.35
C GLY A 24 11.38 -1.93 13.90
N ALA A 25 10.93 -0.72 13.57
CA ALA A 25 9.60 -0.46 13.07
C ALA A 25 9.61 0.65 12.02
N GLY A 26 8.62 0.61 11.14
CA GLY A 26 8.39 1.63 10.14
C GLY A 26 6.90 1.90 9.95
N VAL A 27 6.57 3.14 9.64
CA VAL A 27 5.22 3.55 9.21
C VAL A 27 5.34 4.48 8.02
N ALA A 28 4.39 4.41 7.10
CA ALA A 28 4.31 5.35 5.99
C ALA A 28 2.86 5.65 5.62
N LEU A 29 2.65 6.85 5.09
CA LEU A 29 1.46 7.19 4.32
C LEU A 29 1.91 7.59 2.94
N GLU A 30 1.28 7.02 1.92
CA GLU A 30 1.57 7.29 0.52
C GLU A 30 0.29 7.58 -0.26
N LEU A 31 0.32 8.62 -1.09
CA LEU A 31 -0.76 8.93 -2.02
C LEU A 31 -0.43 8.30 -3.37
N PHE A 32 -1.19 7.26 -3.74
CA PHE A 32 -1.19 6.72 -5.10
C PHE A 32 -2.08 7.59 -5.99
N SER A 33 -1.66 7.81 -7.24
CA SER A 33 -2.47 8.43 -8.28
C SER A 33 -2.18 7.76 -9.61
N GLY A 34 -3.23 7.34 -10.31
CA GLY A 34 -3.11 6.64 -11.58
C GLY A 34 -4.35 5.85 -11.95
N THR A 35 -4.12 4.72 -12.60
CA THR A 35 -5.16 3.83 -13.12
C THR A 35 -5.07 2.44 -12.52
N LEU A 36 -6.24 1.84 -12.29
CA LEU A 36 -6.40 0.47 -11.85
C LEU A 36 -7.50 -0.18 -12.69
N ASN A 37 -7.17 -1.21 -13.47
CA ASN A 37 -8.10 -1.86 -14.40
C ASN A 37 -8.86 -0.85 -15.29
N GLY A 38 -8.16 0.18 -15.77
CA GLY A 38 -8.70 1.24 -16.63
C GLY A 38 -9.51 2.33 -15.92
N LYS A 39 -9.75 2.22 -14.60
CA LYS A 39 -10.39 3.26 -13.78
C LYS A 39 -9.36 4.23 -13.25
N HIS A 40 -9.66 5.52 -13.25
CA HIS A 40 -8.76 6.57 -12.79
C HIS A 40 -9.15 7.15 -11.43
N GLY A 41 -8.15 7.43 -10.61
CA GLY A 41 -8.32 8.18 -9.37
C GLY A 41 -7.06 8.17 -8.52
N SER A 42 -7.24 8.48 -7.24
CA SER A 42 -6.21 8.41 -6.22
C SER A 42 -6.74 7.72 -4.97
N PHE A 43 -5.83 7.19 -4.14
CA PHE A 43 -6.14 6.71 -2.79
C PHE A 43 -4.87 6.71 -1.95
N ILE A 44 -5.03 6.65 -0.63
CA ILE A 44 -3.91 6.64 0.31
C ILE A 44 -3.62 5.19 0.73
N LEU A 45 -2.36 4.78 0.68
CA LEU A 45 -1.85 3.56 1.26
C LEU A 45 -1.19 3.88 2.62
N GLN A 46 -1.55 3.10 3.64
CA GLN A 46 -0.91 3.12 4.94
C GLN A 46 -0.06 1.87 5.12
N HIS A 47 1.20 2.08 5.48
CA HIS A 47 2.18 1.03 5.73
C HIS A 47 2.43 0.92 7.23
N LYS A 48 2.51 -0.31 7.72
CA LYS A 48 2.97 -0.65 9.05
C LYS A 48 3.94 -1.81 8.94
N SER A 49 5.19 -1.57 9.32
CA SER A 49 6.24 -2.58 9.23
C SER A 49 6.89 -2.81 10.59
N THR A 50 7.22 -4.07 10.87
CA THR A 50 7.97 -4.47 12.06
C THR A 50 9.08 -5.44 11.67
N MET A 51 10.25 -5.26 12.28
CA MET A 51 11.34 -6.22 12.24
C MET A 51 11.52 -6.83 13.61
N GLN A 52 11.61 -8.15 13.68
CA GLN A 52 11.92 -8.88 14.89
C GLN A 52 12.89 -10.02 14.58
N ASN A 53 14.07 -9.98 15.19
CA ASN A 53 15.13 -10.98 14.98
C ASN A 53 15.49 -11.20 13.50
N GLY A 54 15.45 -10.13 12.70
CA GLY A 54 15.69 -10.18 11.25
C GLY A 54 14.50 -10.66 10.41
N ALA A 55 13.42 -11.16 11.02
CA ALA A 55 12.16 -11.41 10.33
C ALA A 55 11.42 -10.08 10.11
N TYR A 56 10.96 -9.84 8.88
CA TYR A 56 10.27 -8.64 8.48
C TYR A 56 8.80 -8.94 8.23
N HIS A 57 7.91 -8.17 8.85
CA HIS A 57 6.47 -8.20 8.63
C HIS A 57 6.01 -6.82 8.18
N MET A 58 5.11 -6.75 7.21
CA MET A 58 4.52 -5.51 6.74
C MET A 58 3.07 -5.70 6.35
N ASP A 59 2.24 -4.78 6.85
CA ASP A 59 0.84 -4.63 6.46
C ASP A 59 0.72 -3.32 5.67
N ILE A 60 0.20 -3.40 4.44
CA ILE A 60 -0.14 -2.23 3.64
C ILE A 60 -1.63 -2.27 3.33
N THR A 61 -2.33 -1.20 3.68
CA THR A 61 -3.78 -1.11 3.58
C THR A 61 -4.21 0.18 2.91
N VAL A 62 -5.30 0.15 2.15
CA VAL A 62 -5.95 1.37 1.69
C VAL A 62 -6.58 2.06 2.90
N VAL A 63 -6.31 3.35 3.07
CA VAL A 63 -6.96 4.17 4.10
C VAL A 63 -8.45 4.27 3.75
N PRO A 64 -9.37 3.94 4.67
CA PRO A 64 -10.81 4.02 4.41
C PRO A 64 -11.22 5.38 3.85
N ASP A 65 -12.11 5.36 2.86
CA ASP A 65 -12.69 6.54 2.21
C ASP A 65 -11.68 7.52 1.59
N SER A 66 -10.42 7.10 1.40
CA SER A 66 -9.40 7.93 0.76
C SER A 66 -9.48 7.94 -0.77
N GLY A 67 -10.28 7.05 -1.35
CA GLY A 67 -10.47 6.93 -2.79
C GLY A 67 -11.15 8.16 -3.40
N THR A 68 -10.58 8.67 -4.49
CA THR A 68 -11.15 9.77 -5.29
C THR A 68 -11.67 9.28 -6.62
N ASP A 69 -12.52 10.08 -7.26
CA ASP A 69 -13.03 9.82 -8.62
C ASP A 69 -13.62 8.41 -8.72
N GLU A 70 -13.14 7.60 -9.68
CA GLU A 70 -13.62 6.23 -9.89
C GLU A 70 -13.14 5.25 -8.83
N PHE A 71 -12.29 5.67 -7.90
CA PHE A 71 -11.88 4.88 -6.73
C PHE A 71 -12.69 5.19 -5.47
N THR A 72 -13.73 6.03 -5.55
CA THR A 72 -14.65 6.22 -4.41
C THR A 72 -15.19 4.86 -3.95
N GLY A 73 -15.04 4.53 -2.66
CA GLY A 73 -15.43 3.24 -2.10
C GLY A 73 -14.41 2.11 -2.26
N ILE A 74 -13.17 2.42 -2.67
CA ILE A 74 -12.08 1.44 -2.72
C ILE A 74 -11.65 1.02 -1.30
N SER A 75 -11.45 -0.27 -1.11
CA SER A 75 -10.75 -0.83 0.04
C SER A 75 -9.86 -1.98 -0.42
N GLY A 76 -8.78 -2.25 0.31
CA GLY A 76 -7.88 -3.32 -0.07
C GLY A 76 -6.63 -3.41 0.77
N VAL A 77 -5.87 -4.47 0.49
CA VAL A 77 -4.59 -4.76 1.10
C VAL A 77 -3.56 -5.00 0.01
N MET A 78 -2.34 -4.49 0.22
CA MET A 78 -1.24 -4.68 -0.70
C MET A 78 -0.14 -5.50 -0.03
N GLN A 79 0.40 -6.47 -0.76
CA GLN A 79 1.56 -7.24 -0.36
C GLN A 79 2.73 -6.89 -1.28
N ILE A 80 3.91 -6.73 -0.69
CA ILE A 80 5.17 -6.58 -1.43
C ILE A 80 5.93 -7.88 -1.31
N ILE A 81 6.09 -8.56 -2.43
CA ILE A 81 6.86 -9.79 -2.55
C ILE A 81 8.21 -9.44 -3.14
N ILE A 82 9.29 -9.78 -2.43
CA ILE A 82 10.66 -9.51 -2.85
C ILE A 82 11.30 -10.85 -3.22
N GLU A 83 11.51 -11.07 -4.51
CA GLU A 83 12.17 -12.27 -5.05
C GLU A 83 13.31 -11.84 -5.97
N ASN A 84 14.51 -12.39 -5.79
CA ASN A 84 15.68 -12.11 -6.63
C ASN A 84 15.95 -10.60 -6.85
N ASN A 85 15.81 -9.80 -5.78
CA ASN A 85 15.98 -8.34 -5.80
C ASN A 85 14.99 -7.58 -6.71
N LYS A 86 13.86 -8.22 -7.08
CA LYS A 86 12.74 -7.59 -7.77
C LYS A 86 11.56 -7.47 -6.83
N HIS A 87 10.96 -6.28 -6.80
CA HIS A 87 9.73 -6.02 -6.08
C HIS A 87 8.53 -6.37 -6.95
N ARG A 88 7.68 -7.27 -6.47
CA ARG A 88 6.37 -7.58 -7.04
C ARG A 88 5.30 -7.12 -6.05
N TYR A 89 4.25 -6.51 -6.57
CA TYR A 89 3.13 -6.02 -5.77
C TYR A 89 1.91 -6.87 -6.09
N GLU A 90 1.28 -7.42 -5.06
CA GLU A 90 -0.04 -8.04 -5.15
C GLU A 90 -1.03 -7.12 -4.44
N PHE A 91 -2.09 -6.72 -5.13
CA PHE A 91 -3.10 -5.81 -4.59
C PHE A 91 -4.47 -6.47 -4.63
N GLU A 92 -4.94 -6.89 -3.46
CA GLU A 92 -6.29 -7.42 -3.28
C GLU A 92 -7.20 -6.25 -2.90
N TYR A 93 -8.18 -5.96 -3.74
CA TYR A 93 -9.06 -4.82 -3.54
C TYR A 93 -10.50 -5.13 -3.90
N THR A 94 -11.39 -4.36 -3.29
CA THR A 94 -12.79 -4.25 -3.66
C THR A 94 -13.08 -2.79 -4.01
N LEU A 95 -13.93 -2.59 -5.01
CA LEU A 95 -14.40 -1.27 -5.39
C LEU A 95 -15.92 -1.32 -5.43
N THR A 96 -16.53 -0.89 -4.33
CA THR A 96 -17.99 -0.87 -4.21
C THR A 96 -18.50 0.49 -4.67
N PRO A 97 -19.43 0.56 -5.63
CA PRO A 97 -20.06 1.82 -5.98
C PRO A 97 -20.71 2.43 -4.74
N PRO A 98 -20.67 3.77 -4.56
CA PRO A 98 -21.18 4.43 -3.35
C PRO A 98 -22.65 4.16 -2.98
N ASN A 99 -23.43 3.47 -3.81
CA ASN A 99 -24.86 3.20 -3.61
C ASN A 99 -25.25 1.70 -3.61
N ALA A 100 -24.33 0.76 -3.36
CA ALA A 100 -24.70 -0.64 -3.16
C ALA A 100 -25.07 -0.89 -1.68
N HIS A 101 -26.34 -0.65 -1.34
CA HIS A 101 -26.96 -1.11 -0.08
C HIS A 101 -27.80 -2.35 -0.32
#